data_AF-A0A1G7JDI8-F1
#
_entry.id   AF-A0A1G7JDI8-F1
#
_cell.length_a   1.000
_cell.length_b   1.000
_cell.length_c   1.000
_cell.angle_alpha   90.00
_cell.angle_beta   90.00
_cell.angle_gamma   90.00
#
_symmetry.space_group_name_H-M   'P 1'
#
loop_
_entity.id
_entity.type
_entity.pdbx_description
1 polymer ?
#
loop_
_entity_poly.entity_id
_entity_poly.type
_entity_poly.pdbx_seq_one_letter_code
_entity_poly.pdbx_strand_id
1 'polypeptide(L)'
;MSKHTPGPWEIHKAQNGRTIVQVGPCAPEEYAGCAWLDVSEPDACLIAAAPDLLEALEAVVRVADRATVEFDMARAAIAKARGEP
;
A
#
# COMPACT_ATOMS: atom_id res chain seq x y z
N MET A 1 13.26 -0.97 -9.06
CA MET A 1 11.79 -0.99 -9.19
C MET A 1 11.27 -1.84 -8.05
N SER A 2 10.45 -1.28 -7.15
CA SER A 2 9.82 -2.02 -6.06
C SER A 2 8.89 -3.08 -6.66
N LYS A 3 9.07 -4.35 -6.27
CA LYS A 3 8.29 -5.46 -6.84
C LYS A 3 6.86 -5.48 -6.30
N HIS A 4 6.66 -5.02 -5.07
CA HIS A 4 5.40 -5.19 -4.32
C HIS A 4 4.55 -3.92 -4.17
N THR A 5 5.14 -2.73 -4.26
CA THR A 5 4.44 -1.43 -4.17
C THR A 5 4.74 -0.51 -5.37
N PRO A 6 4.49 -0.96 -6.61
CA PRO A 6 4.60 -0.08 -7.77
C PRO A 6 3.43 0.91 -7.75
N GLY A 7 3.71 2.19 -7.49
CA GLY A 7 2.72 3.27 -7.55
C GLY A 7 2.54 3.85 -8.95
N PRO A 8 1.52 4.71 -9.15
CA PRO A 8 0.49 5.12 -8.18
C PRO A 8 -0.62 4.06 -8.02
N TRP A 9 -1.29 4.04 -6.86
CA TRP A 9 -2.46 3.19 -6.61
C TRP A 9 -3.74 4.03 -6.54
N GLU A 10 -4.79 3.55 -7.21
CA GLU A 10 -6.09 4.22 -7.26
C GLU A 10 -7.17 3.45 -6.50
N ILE A 11 -8.16 4.16 -5.97
CA ILE A 11 -9.35 3.58 -5.34
C ILE A 11 -10.47 3.56 -6.37
N HIS A 12 -10.93 2.36 -6.73
CA HIS A 12 -12.08 2.18 -7.60
C HIS A 12 -13.32 1.93 -6.76
N LYS A 13 -14.38 2.70 -7.03
CA LYS A 13 -15.70 2.54 -6.40
C LYS A 13 -16.70 2.00 -7.43
N ALA A 14 -17.69 1.23 -6.96
CA ALA A 14 -18.81 0.79 -7.78
C ALA A 14 -19.65 1.97 -8.27
N GLN A 15 -20.56 1.74 -9.22
CA GLN A 15 -21.44 2.78 -9.78
C GLN A 15 -22.28 3.51 -8.72
N ASN A 16 -22.56 2.86 -7.58
CA ASN A 16 -23.27 3.46 -6.45
C ASN A 16 -22.43 4.51 -5.67
N GLY A 17 -21.14 4.65 -5.98
CA GLY A 17 -20.18 5.56 -5.35
C GLY A 17 -19.84 5.25 -3.88
N ARG A 18 -20.38 4.16 -3.31
CA ARG A 18 -20.26 3.81 -1.89
C ARG A 18 -19.39 2.58 -1.66
N THR A 19 -19.50 1.59 -2.54
CA THR A 19 -18.77 0.33 -2.39
C THR A 19 -17.40 0.46 -3.04
N ILE A 20 -16.34 0.20 -2.30
CA ILE A 20 -14.98 0.11 -2.85
C ILE A 20 -14.83 -1.27 -3.47
N VAL A 21 -14.41 -1.33 -4.72
CA VAL A 21 -14.31 -2.58 -5.49
C VAL A 21 -12.86 -2.98 -5.74
N GLN A 22 -11.92 -2.03 -5.66
CA GLN A 22 -10.50 -2.29 -5.84
C GLN A 22 -9.68 -1.12 -5.25
N VAL A 23 -8.50 -1.42 -4.71
CA VAL A 23 -7.50 -0.43 -4.30
C VAL A 23 -6.14 -0.85 -4.84
N GLY A 24 -5.64 -0.18 -5.87
CA GLY A 24 -4.41 -0.59 -6.56
C GLY A 24 -4.46 -2.07 -6.98
N PRO A 25 -3.48 -2.92 -6.57
CA PRO A 25 -3.49 -4.35 -6.86
C PRO A 25 -4.45 -5.17 -5.96
N CYS A 26 -5.04 -4.57 -4.92
CA CYS A 26 -5.99 -5.25 -4.04
C CYS A 26 -7.37 -5.28 -4.70
N ALA A 27 -7.71 -6.39 -5.34
CA ALA A 27 -9.03 -6.66 -5.89
C ALA A 27 -9.61 -7.96 -5.28
N PRO A 28 -10.93 -8.03 -5.06
CA PRO A 28 -11.58 -9.25 -4.60
C PRO A 28 -11.55 -10.31 -5.69
N GLU A 29 -11.37 -11.57 -5.30
CA GLU A 29 -11.54 -12.70 -6.22
C GLU A 29 -13.05 -12.86 -6.53
N GLU A 30 -13.38 -13.02 -7.80
CA GLU A 30 -14.76 -13.28 -8.20
C GLU A 30 -15.13 -14.73 -7.86
N TYR A 31 -16.12 -14.91 -6.98
CA TYR A 31 -16.63 -16.22 -6.63
C TYR A 31 -18.15 -16.28 -6.86
N ALA A 32 -18.59 -17.19 -7.73
CA ALA A 32 -20.00 -17.43 -8.05
C ALA A 32 -20.77 -16.14 -8.46
N GLY A 33 -20.12 -15.26 -9.25
CA GLY A 33 -20.71 -14.00 -9.72
C GLY A 33 -20.79 -12.89 -8.66
N CYS A 34 -20.11 -13.09 -7.53
CA CYS A 34 -20.04 -12.15 -6.43
C CYS A 34 -18.57 -11.81 -6.13
N ALA A 35 -18.26 -10.53 -6.00
CA ALA A 35 -16.94 -10.06 -5.58
C ALA A 35 -17.14 -8.92 -4.59
N TRP A 36 -16.57 -9.05 -3.38
CA TRP A 36 -16.67 -8.02 -2.34
C TRP A 36 -15.29 -7.78 -1.75
N LEU A 37 -14.83 -6.53 -1.85
CA LEU A 37 -13.68 -6.06 -1.09
C LEU A 37 -14.22 -5.42 0.19
N ASP A 38 -14.09 -6.14 1.30
CA ASP A 38 -14.47 -5.60 2.62
C ASP A 38 -13.36 -4.68 3.12
N VAL A 39 -13.39 -3.43 2.65
CA VAL A 39 -12.44 -2.39 3.00
C VAL A 39 -13.21 -1.11 3.32
N SER A 40 -12.90 -0.51 4.46
CA SER A 40 -13.47 0.80 4.81
C SER A 40 -12.82 1.90 3.95
N GLU A 41 -13.48 3.05 3.82
CA GLU A 41 -12.88 4.20 3.11
C GLU A 41 -11.55 4.66 3.73
N PRO A 42 -11.38 4.75 5.07
CA PRO A 42 -10.09 5.02 5.68
C PRO A 42 -9.00 4.00 5.32
N ASP A 43 -9.32 2.71 5.36
CA ASP A 43 -8.36 1.66 5.03
C ASP A 43 -7.96 1.71 3.55
N ALA A 44 -8.92 1.97 2.66
CA ALA A 44 -8.64 2.13 1.24
C ALA A 44 -7.73 3.34 0.96
N CYS A 45 -7.95 4.47 1.64
CA CYS A 45 -7.04 5.62 1.56
C CYS A 45 -5.63 5.27 2.04
N LEU A 46 -5.50 4.54 3.15
CA LEU A 46 -4.20 4.12 3.67
C LEU A 46 -3.49 3.15 2.72
N ILE A 47 -4.20 2.17 2.17
CA ILE A 47 -3.65 1.20 1.21
C ILE A 47 -3.21 1.94 -0.06
N ALA A 48 -4.05 2.81 -0.62
CA ALA A 48 -3.71 3.57 -1.84
C ALA A 48 -2.46 4.44 -1.67
N ALA A 49 -2.22 4.96 -0.47
CA ALA A 49 -1.03 5.74 -0.15
C ALA A 49 0.25 4.90 0.04
N ALA A 50 0.17 3.56 0.03
CA ALA A 50 1.32 2.71 0.34
C ALA A 50 2.56 2.94 -0.54
N PRO A 51 2.45 3.16 -1.88
CA PRO A 51 3.61 3.52 -2.70
C PRO A 51 4.26 4.85 -2.28
N ASP A 52 3.45 5.88 -2.03
CA ASP A 52 3.93 7.21 -1.65
C ASP A 52 4.58 7.19 -0.26
N LEU A 53 4.01 6.44 0.68
CA LEU A 53 4.57 6.22 2.01
C LEU A 53 5.92 5.49 1.95
N LEU A 54 6.07 4.51 1.06
CA LEU A 54 7.36 3.84 0.83
C LEU A 54 8.39 4.83 0.29
N GLU A 55 8.05 5.58 -0.76
CA GLU A 55 8.97 6.56 -1.35
C GLU A 55 9.40 7.62 -0.33
N ALA A 56 8.46 8.14 0.46
CA ALA A 56 8.75 9.10 1.52
C ALA A 56 9.70 8.51 2.58
N LEU A 57 9.47 7.27 3.03
CA LEU A 57 10.31 6.63 4.04
C LEU A 57 11.72 6.33 3.49
N GLU A 58 11.84 5.88 2.24
CA GLU A 58 13.12 5.70 1.56
C GLU A 58 13.89 7.01 1.44
N ALA A 59 13.20 8.11 1.13
CA ALA A 59 13.80 9.44 1.07
C ALA A 59 14.30 9.91 2.45
N VAL A 60 13.54 9.67 3.51
CA VAL A 60 13.94 9.98 4.90
C VAL A 60 15.19 9.20 5.28
N VAL A 61 15.20 7.87 5.05
CA VAL A 61 16.36 7.02 5.35
C VAL A 61 17.57 7.50 4.56
N ARG A 62 17.43 7.77 3.25
CA ARG A 62 18.53 8.26 2.41
C ARG A 62 19.17 9.55 2.92
N VAL A 63 18.40 10.46 3.53
CA VAL A 63 18.90 11.77 4.00
C VAL A 63 19.49 11.69 5.41
N ALA A 64 18.96 10.82 6.28
CA ALA A 64 19.23 10.88 7.71
C ALA A 64 19.68 9.54 8.32
N ASP A 65 20.12 8.58 7.52
CA ASP A 65 20.42 7.21 7.97
C ASP A 65 21.35 7.15 9.19
N ARG A 66 20.93 6.40 10.22
CA ARG A 66 21.59 6.28 11.51
C ARG A 66 21.49 4.85 12.06
N ALA A 67 22.42 4.51 12.93
CA ALA A 67 22.38 3.28 13.73
C ALA A 67 21.53 3.49 14.99
N THR A 68 20.23 3.71 14.82
CA THR A 68 19.25 3.80 15.92
C THR A 68 18.05 2.90 15.66
N VAL A 69 17.31 2.59 16.72
CA VAL A 69 16.15 1.69 16.69
C VAL A 69 15.10 2.16 15.67
N GLU A 70 14.89 3.47 15.55
CA GLU A 70 13.90 4.03 14.60
C GLU A 70 14.30 3.78 13.14
N PHE A 71 15.59 3.87 12.82
CA PHE A 71 16.08 3.61 11.47
C PHE A 71 16.17 2.11 11.19
N ASP A 72 16.40 1.27 12.20
CA ASP A 72 16.23 -0.19 12.08
C ASP A 72 14.78 -0.55 11.74
N MET A 73 13.81 0.08 12.42
CA MET A 73 12.39 -0.08 12.10
C MET A 73 12.06 0.42 10.69
N ALA A 74 12.61 1.56 10.27
CA ALA A 74 12.40 2.09 8.92
C ALA A 74 12.95 1.16 7.84
N ARG A 75 14.17 0.63 8.02
CA ARG A 75 14.75 -0.38 7.12
C ARG A 75 13.89 -1.63 7.03
N ALA A 76 13.43 -2.14 8.17
CA ALA A 76 12.57 -3.32 8.21
C ALA A 76 11.22 -3.08 7.49
N ALA A 77 10.62 -1.90 7.66
CA ALA A 77 9.40 -1.53 6.96
C ALA A 77 9.59 -1.41 5.44
N ILE A 78 10.70 -0.80 4.99
CA ILE A 78 11.07 -0.70 3.57
C ILE A 78 11.27 -2.10 2.97
N ALA A 79 12.04 -2.96 3.64
CA ALA A 79 12.28 -4.33 3.19
C ALA A 79 10.96 -5.10 3.02
N LYS A 80 10.07 -5.02 4.04
CA LYS A 80 8.74 -5.62 3.98
C LYS A 80 7.90 -5.08 2.82
N ALA A 81 7.88 -3.76 2.62
CA ALA A 81 7.12 -3.13 1.53
C ALA A 81 7.65 -3.48 0.13
N ARG A 82 8.96 -3.77 0.02
CA ARG A 82 9.59 -4.26 -1.22
C ARG A 82 9.44 -5.76 -1.43
N GLY A 83 8.94 -6.51 -0.44
CA GLY A 83 8.88 -7.97 -0.43
C GLY A 83 10.27 -8.62 -0.35
N GLU A 84 11.21 -7.95 0.28
CA GLU A 84 12.53 -8.48 0.62
C GLU A 84 12.42 -9.36 1.89
N PRO A 85 13.21 -10.44 1.99
CA PRO A 85 13.19 -11.36 3.12
C PRO A 85 13.67 -10.76 4.45
#